data_AF-A0A3D0WBJ7-F1
#
_entry.id   AF-A0A3D0WBJ7-F1
#
_cell.length_a   1.000
_cell.length_b   1.000
_cell.length_c   1.000
_cell.angle_alpha   90.00
_cell.angle_beta   90.00
_cell.angle_gamma   90.00
#
_symmetry.space_group_name_H-M   'P 1'
#
loop_
_entity.id
_entity.type
_entity.pdbx_description
1 polymer ?
#
loop_
_entity_poly.entity_id
_entity_poly.type
_entity_poly.pdbx_seq_one_letter_code
_entity_poly.pdbx_strand_id
1 'polypeptide(L)' 'NAFPRVLKTWIDAPFYARSALSTRLFGEPAQAVHESLSLGRFRSPIVQTMLPYRMPRAFW' A
#
# COMPACT_ATOMS: atom_id res chain seq x y z
N ASN A 1 10.01 21.86 -5.89
CA ASN A 1 10.32 20.41 -5.76
C ASN A 1 9.09 19.72 -5.19
N ALA A 2 8.27 19.07 -6.03
CA ALA A 2 6.98 18.51 -5.61
C ALA A 2 7.13 17.00 -5.39
N PHE A 3 7.76 16.62 -4.28
CA PHE A 3 7.82 15.20 -3.90
C PHE A 3 6.43 14.75 -3.42
N PRO A 4 5.96 13.57 -3.85
CA PRO A 4 4.71 13.02 -3.36
C PRO A 4 4.77 12.80 -1.85
N ARG A 5 3.66 13.11 -1.15
CA ARG A 5 3.52 12.94 0.30
C ARG A 5 2.41 11.93 0.61
N VAL A 6 2.67 11.01 1.53
CA VAL A 6 1.65 10.09 2.05
C VAL A 6 0.63 10.85 2.88
N LEU A 7 -0.65 10.71 2.54
CA LEU A 7 -1.77 11.27 3.31
C LEU A 7 -2.30 10.25 4.32
N LYS A 8 -2.58 9.03 3.85
CA LYS A 8 -3.12 7.95 4.67
C LYS A 8 -2.75 6.60 4.07
N THR A 9 -2.40 5.62 4.90
CA THR A 9 -2.26 4.22 4.48
C THR A 9 -3.57 3.50 4.77
N TRP A 10 -4.18 2.90 3.74
CA TRP A 10 -5.43 2.15 3.86
C TRP A 10 -5.19 0.67 4.14
N ILE A 11 -4.15 0.11 3.53
CA ILE A 11 -3.78 -1.29 3.71
C ILE A 11 -2.31 -1.35 4.05
N ASP A 12 -1.99 -1.98 5.17
CA ASP A 12 -0.64 -2.34 5.58
C ASP A 12 -0.62 -3.84 5.88
N ALA A 13 -0.31 -4.64 4.86
CA ALA A 13 -0.27 -6.09 4.91
C ALA A 13 1.18 -6.60 4.83
N PRO A 14 1.46 -7.86 5.24
CA PRO A 14 2.83 -8.38 5.36
C PRO A 14 3.72 -8.22 4.12
N PHE A 15 3.14 -8.25 2.92
CA PHE A 15 3.87 -8.10 1.66
C PHE A 15 3.29 -7.04 0.71
N TYR A 16 2.18 -6.40 1.09
CA TYR A 16 1.44 -5.47 0.24
C TYR A 16 1.01 -4.24 1.05
N ALA A 17 1.14 -3.05 0.47
CA ALA A 17 0.61 -1.84 1.09
C ALA A 17 -0.07 -0.94 0.05
N ARG A 18 -1.12 -0.24 0.48
CA ARG A 18 -1.86 0.74 -0.33
C ARG A 18 -2.03 2.03 0.46
N SER A 19 -1.62 3.14 -0.13
CA SER A 19 -1.69 4.47 0.49
C SER A 19 -2.24 5.52 -0.47
N ALA A 20 -2.99 6.48 0.08
CA ALA A 20 -3.33 7.72 -0.57
C ALA A 20 -2.16 8.69 -0.48
N LEU A 21 -1.84 9.34 -1.61
CA LEU A 21 -0.78 10.33 -1.74
C LEU A 21 -1.36 11.68 -2.19
N SER A 22 -0.78 12.76 -1.70
CA SER A 22 -0.87 14.07 -2.34
C SER A 22 0.35 14.25 -3.23
N THR A 23 0.12 14.60 -4.49
CA THR A 23 1.19 14.80 -5.48
C THR A 23 0.80 15.91 -6.46
N ARG A 24 1.68 16.20 -7.42
CA ARG A 24 1.33 16.99 -8.61
C ARG A 24 1.45 16.12 -9.86
N LEU A 25 0.46 16.17 -10.73
CA LEU A 25 0.48 15.52 -12.04
C LEU A 25 0.32 16.60 -13.11
N PHE A 26 1.21 16.61 -14.10
CA PHE A 26 1.22 17.63 -15.17
C PHE A 26 1.24 19.08 -14.65
N GLY A 27 1.86 19.31 -13.49
CA GLY A 27 1.91 20.63 -12.86
C GLY A 27 0.72 20.94 -11.95
N GLU A 28 -0.35 20.15 -11.95
CA GLU A 28 -1.56 20.39 -11.14
C GLU A 28 -1.61 19.54 -9.86
N PRO A 29 -2.16 20.04 -8.74
CA PRO A 29 -2.39 19.24 -7.54
C PRO A 29 -3.31 18.05 -7.83
N ALA A 30 -2.91 16.86 -7.38
CA ALA A 30 -3.68 15.64 -7.55
C ALA A 30 -3.62 14.75 -6.29
N GLN A 31 -4.71 14.01 -6.06
CA GLN A 31 -4.70 12.89 -5.12
C GLN A 31 -4.48 11.60 -5.91
N ALA A 32 -3.51 10.81 -5.48
CA ALA A 32 -3.14 9.56 -6.13
C ALA A 32 -3.24 8.40 -5.15
N VAL A 33 -3.35 7.19 -5.68
CA VAL A 33 -3.22 5.95 -4.92
C VAL A 33 -1.90 5.30 -5.31
N HIS A 34 -1.11 4.90 -4.32
CA HIS A 34 0.13 4.17 -4.52
C HIS A 34 0.04 2.79 -3.87
N GLU A 35 0.36 1.78 -4.67
CA GLU A 35 0.37 0.37 -4.28
C GLU A 35 1.79 -0.16 -4.36
N SER A 36 2.22 -0.87 -3.32
CA SER A 36 3.54 -1.48 -3.27
C SER A 36 3.45 -2.96 -2.90
N LEU A 37 4.26 -3.77 -3.56
CA LEU A 37 4.31 -5.22 -3.40
C LEU A 37 5.76 -5.65 -3.19
N SER A 38 6.05 -6.31 -2.07
CA SER A 38 7.37 -6.88 -1.80
C SER A 38 7.40 -8.36 -2.15
N LEU A 39 7.99 -8.70 -3.30
CA LEU A 39 8.14 -10.09 -3.73
C LEU A 39 9.09 -10.89 -2.82
N GLY A 40 10.06 -10.22 -2.19
CA GLY A 40 10.93 -10.86 -1.19
C GLY A 40 10.15 -11.33 0.04
N ARG A 41 9.30 -10.46 0.60
CA ARG A 41 8.41 -10.83 1.70
C ARG A 41 7.35 -11.84 1.27
N PHE A 42 6.80 -11.69 0.07
CA PHE A 42 5.83 -12.63 -0.49
C PHE A 42 6.36 -14.06 -0.57
N ARG A 43 7.64 -14.24 -0.94
CA ARG A 43 8.30 -15.56 -1.00
C ARG A 43 8.55 -16.21 0.37
N SER A 44 8.38 -15.49 1.48
CA SER A 44 8.58 -16.04 2.81
C SER A 44 7.54 -17.13 3.10
N PRO A 45 7.95 -18.33 3.58
CA PRO A 45 7.02 -19.40 3.95
C PRO A 45 5.97 -18.94 4.97
N ILE A 46 6.36 -18.08 5.92
CA ILE A 46 5.45 -17.53 6.93
C ILE A 46 4.37 -16.69 6.25
N VAL A 47 4.73 -15.83 5.28
CA VAL A 47 3.75 -15.03 4.53
C VAL A 47 2.85 -15.92 3.67
N GLN A 48 3.41 -16.95 3.03
CA GLN A 48 2.65 -17.93 2.26
C GLN A 48 1.62 -18.67 3.13
N THR A 49 1.96 -19.04 4.37
CA THR A 49 1.02 -19.68 5.30
C THR A 49 -0.14 -18.76 5.72
N MET A 50 0.00 -17.43 5.57
CA MET A 50 -1.08 -16.49 5.86
C MET A 50 -2.07 -16.36 4.70
N LEU A 51 -1.68 -16.68 3.46
CA LEU A 51 -2.51 -16.47 2.25
C LEU A 51 -3.86 -17.22 2.23
N PRO A 52 -3.97 -18.45 2.76
CA PRO A 52 -5.26 -19.14 2.81
C PRO A 52 -6.29 -18.44 3.69
N TYR A 53 -5.83 -17.61 4.63
CA TYR A 53 -6.70 -16.89 5.56
C TYR A 53 -7.11 -15.55 4.96
N ARG A 54 -8.41 -15.27 5.00
CA ARG A 54 -8.93 -13.96 4.58
C ARG A 54 -8.41 -12.90 5.53
N MET A 55 -7.81 -11.85 4.98
CA MET A 55 -7.44 -10.66 5.75
C MET A 55 -8.64 -10.17 6.55
N PRO A 56 -8.51 -10.02 7.88
CA PRO A 56 -9.56 -9.41 8.69
C PRO A 56 -9.81 -8.01 8.14
N ARG A 57 -11.07 -7.75 7.79
CA ARG A 57 -11.48 -6.42 7.31
C ARG A 57 -11.42 -5.49 8.51
N ALA A 58 -10.64 -4.41 8.39
CA ALA A 58 -10.64 -3.37 9.41
C ALA A 58 -12.07 -2.82 9.54
N PHE A 59 -12.65 -2.96 10.73
CA PHE A 59 -14.03 -2.59 11.04
C PHE A 59 -14.09 -1.16 11.60
N TRP A 60 -13.46 -0.18 10.95
CA TRP A 60 -13.51 1.23 11.37
C TRP A 60 -13.35 2.18 10.18
#